data_AF-A0A7J6NBU9-F1
#
_entry.id   AF-A0A7J6NBU9-F1
#
_cell.length_a   1.000
_cell.length_b   1.000
_cell.length_c   1.000
_cell.angle_alpha   90.00
_cell.angle_beta   90.00
_cell.angle_gamma   90.00
#
_symmetry.space_group_name_H-M   'P 1'
#
loop_
_entity.id
_entity.type
_entity.pdbx_description
1 polymer ?
#
loop_
_entity_poly.entity_id
_entity_poly.type
_entity_poly.pdbx_seq_one_letter_code
_entity_poly.pdbx_strand_id
1 'polypeptide(L)'
;MATDTYAGEIHIIDGPDDDYYLCRDTLFREPLGIDFEWNREFKGQNNPIALIQIATPTNGVLLFRCTPGEGLHPVARDALTCPNGKKAVCGFDSRDKKKLMEAFGLEIPPQSLVDVSKVAQRRGMHKTGLKAICRELGYNIFKPNYPNFHQWSGRLRKSQIRYAASDAWFPLLIAAEWGLMDIDVLNCPRSSLKVPSMRSRCRQQLDKCCISMPHVPATKFDTYGGKVRVVEDSNQNVDYYRERLSRESVIGVDVEWEPDSRGQSNNASMVQIATPSEVFIFRDKGNGLHPAAREALTDPNKTKVTCGHNYNGSKKMKQTYGFDLPKDSTVEMTKEARSRGLQKWGIKGQCDASGYNVYKPSTRGERREMYGWNSDRLTPNQVRHAATDAYMPLKMAAEQGIVDVGRGREREMDGNMGHWYKSNRTSEARDGGSSSSSQWQSGGRGYKRNGGGGSPRSYGGRRNYY
;
A
#
# COMPACT_ATOMS: atom_id res chain seq x y z
N MET A 1 40.91 -12.70 17.31
CA MET A 1 39.71 -11.97 17.75
C MET A 1 38.53 -12.51 16.96
N ALA A 2 37.34 -12.60 17.57
CA ALA A 2 36.13 -12.97 16.85
C ALA A 2 35.86 -11.94 15.72
N THR A 3 35.25 -12.40 14.64
CA THR A 3 34.83 -11.52 13.54
C THR A 3 33.48 -10.92 13.87
N ASP A 4 33.36 -9.60 13.77
CA ASP A 4 32.08 -8.92 13.89
C ASP A 4 31.29 -9.08 12.58
N THR A 5 30.07 -9.59 12.70
CA THR A 5 29.14 -9.78 11.60
C THR A 5 27.75 -9.35 12.03
N TYR A 6 26.90 -9.03 11.06
CA TYR A 6 25.49 -8.86 11.32
C TYR A 6 24.88 -10.13 11.94
N ALA A 7 24.09 -9.97 13.01
CA ALA A 7 23.55 -11.06 13.81
C ALA A 7 22.01 -11.11 13.85
N GLY A 8 21.32 -10.16 13.21
CA GLY A 8 19.87 -10.13 13.15
C GLY A 8 19.28 -10.98 12.03
N GLU A 9 17.98 -10.83 11.78
CA GLU A 9 17.27 -11.57 10.75
C GLU A 9 17.73 -11.19 9.35
N ILE A 10 17.89 -12.19 8.48
CA ILE A 10 18.29 -12.00 7.09
C ILE A 10 17.24 -12.67 6.20
N HIS A 11 16.59 -11.88 5.36
CA HIS A 11 15.60 -12.34 4.40
C HIS A 11 16.19 -12.32 3.00
N ILE A 12 15.96 -13.38 2.24
CA ILE A 12 16.38 -13.48 0.85
C ILE A 12 15.12 -13.25 0.02
N ILE A 13 15.17 -12.31 -0.91
CA ILE A 13 14.05 -11.93 -1.78
C ILE A 13 14.41 -12.36 -3.21
N ASP A 14 13.67 -13.32 -3.72
CA ASP A 14 13.96 -14.05 -4.95
C ASP A 14 13.14 -13.51 -6.15
N GLY A 15 13.50 -12.31 -6.59
CA GLY A 15 12.95 -11.68 -7.77
C GLY A 15 11.90 -10.60 -7.49
N PRO A 16 11.23 -10.09 -8.53
CA PRO A 16 10.41 -8.88 -8.42
C PRO A 16 9.06 -9.05 -7.71
N ASP A 17 8.55 -10.28 -7.61
CA ASP A 17 7.23 -10.56 -7.04
C ASP A 17 7.31 -11.19 -5.63
N ASP A 18 8.52 -11.44 -5.13
CA ASP A 18 8.74 -12.16 -3.87
C ASP A 18 8.61 -11.26 -2.63
N ASP A 19 7.96 -11.79 -1.59
CA ASP A 19 7.89 -11.18 -0.25
C ASP A 19 7.56 -9.66 -0.21
N TYR A 20 6.69 -9.20 -1.12
CA TYR A 20 6.35 -7.79 -1.32
C TYR A 20 6.01 -7.05 -0.01
N TYR A 21 5.19 -7.66 0.85
CA TYR A 21 4.76 -7.05 2.11
C TYR A 21 5.86 -6.99 3.15
N LEU A 22 6.72 -8.02 3.20
CA LEU A 22 7.89 -8.02 4.08
C LEU A 22 8.79 -6.84 3.70
N CYS A 23 9.07 -6.71 2.40
CA CYS A 23 9.87 -5.62 1.87
C CYS A 23 9.22 -4.27 2.21
N ARG A 24 7.92 -4.12 1.97
CA ARG A 24 7.18 -2.87 2.22
C ARG A 24 7.24 -2.47 3.69
N ASP A 25 6.95 -3.42 4.58
CA ASP A 25 6.88 -3.16 6.02
C ASP A 25 8.27 -2.89 6.60
N THR A 26 9.32 -3.40 5.96
CA THR A 26 10.70 -3.21 6.39
C THR A 26 11.31 -1.91 5.86
N LEU A 27 11.22 -1.66 4.55
CA LEU A 27 12.09 -0.69 3.87
C LEU A 27 11.67 0.80 3.98
N PHE A 28 10.43 1.09 4.37
CA PHE A 28 9.92 2.49 4.39
C PHE A 28 9.84 3.12 5.78
N ARG A 29 10.21 2.37 6.83
CA ARG A 29 10.06 2.83 8.21
C ARG A 29 11.30 3.56 8.73
N GLU A 30 12.46 3.29 8.17
CA GLU A 30 13.75 3.60 8.78
C GLU A 30 14.80 4.02 7.74
N PRO A 31 15.89 4.70 8.16
CA PRO A 31 17.07 4.86 7.31
C PRO A 31 17.62 3.49 6.90
N LEU A 32 18.17 3.41 5.69
CA LEU A 32 18.63 2.16 5.09
C LEU A 32 20.15 2.11 5.03
N GLY A 33 20.75 0.95 5.22
CA GLY A 33 22.10 0.66 4.73
C GLY A 33 22.00 -0.07 3.41
N ILE A 34 22.78 0.31 2.39
CA ILE A 34 22.74 -0.37 1.10
C ILE A 34 24.13 -0.70 0.58
N ASP A 35 24.20 -1.82 -0.14
CA ASP A 35 25.36 -2.24 -0.91
C ASP A 35 24.91 -2.99 -2.18
N PHE A 36 25.86 -3.35 -3.05
CA PHE A 36 25.60 -4.10 -4.28
C PHE A 36 26.68 -5.15 -4.55
N GLU A 37 26.29 -6.33 -5.05
CA GLU A 37 27.24 -7.36 -5.49
C GLU A 37 26.90 -7.90 -6.90
N TRP A 38 27.94 -8.25 -7.65
CA TRP A 38 27.84 -8.80 -9.01
C TRP A 38 28.90 -9.88 -9.22
N ASN A 39 28.68 -10.77 -10.20
CA ASN A 39 29.66 -11.82 -10.53
C ASN A 39 31.03 -11.22 -10.86
N ARG A 40 32.11 -11.89 -10.46
CA ARG A 40 33.48 -11.43 -10.73
C ARG A 40 33.68 -11.16 -12.22
N GLU A 41 34.28 -10.02 -12.52
CA GLU A 41 34.59 -9.60 -13.88
C GLU A 41 36.04 -9.93 -14.25
N PHE A 42 36.23 -10.49 -15.43
CA PHE A 42 37.53 -10.52 -16.12
C PHE A 42 37.67 -9.31 -17.06
N LYS A 43 38.88 -9.09 -17.60
CA LYS A 43 39.16 -7.94 -18.47
C LYS A 43 38.15 -7.88 -19.63
N GLY A 44 37.44 -6.75 -19.75
CA GLY A 44 36.43 -6.52 -20.78
C GLY A 44 35.01 -7.00 -20.44
N GLN A 45 34.79 -7.63 -19.28
CA GLN A 45 33.46 -8.02 -18.83
C GLN A 45 32.79 -6.90 -18.01
N ASN A 46 31.47 -6.82 -18.10
CA ASN A 46 30.62 -5.96 -17.30
C ASN A 46 29.42 -6.78 -16.82
N ASN A 47 29.55 -7.41 -15.66
CA ASN A 47 28.49 -8.26 -15.13
C ASN A 47 27.40 -7.38 -14.48
N PRO A 48 26.11 -7.66 -14.70
CA PRO A 48 25.03 -6.90 -14.08
C PRO A 48 25.00 -7.14 -12.57
N ILE A 49 24.31 -6.24 -11.86
CA ILE A 49 24.01 -6.43 -10.44
C ILE A 49 23.28 -7.76 -10.26
N ALA A 50 23.79 -8.59 -9.34
CA ALA A 50 23.24 -9.91 -9.03
C ALA A 50 22.60 -9.94 -7.63
N LEU A 51 22.96 -9.00 -6.76
CA LEU A 51 22.43 -8.88 -5.42
C LEU A 51 22.38 -7.40 -5.01
N ILE A 52 21.25 -6.95 -4.48
CA ILE A 52 21.14 -5.69 -3.74
C ILE A 52 20.90 -6.01 -2.28
N GLN A 53 21.73 -5.45 -1.39
CA GLN A 53 21.57 -5.62 0.05
C GLN A 53 20.94 -4.36 0.64
N ILE A 54 19.92 -4.53 1.48
CA ILE A 54 19.28 -3.42 2.16
C ILE A 54 19.10 -3.76 3.65
N ALA A 55 19.87 -3.10 4.50
CA ALA A 55 19.83 -3.23 5.94
C ALA A 55 18.88 -2.20 6.57
N THR A 56 18.15 -2.61 7.60
CA THR A 56 17.34 -1.73 8.43
C THR A 56 17.73 -1.82 9.90
N PRO A 57 17.56 -0.75 10.70
CA PRO A 57 17.84 -0.75 12.13
C PRO A 57 17.12 -1.84 12.93
N THR A 58 15.84 -2.10 12.65
CA THR A 58 15.00 -2.97 13.50
C THR A 58 14.46 -4.22 12.84
N ASN A 59 14.34 -4.25 11.50
CA ASN A 59 13.58 -5.29 10.79
C ASN A 59 14.46 -6.21 9.93
N GLY A 60 15.74 -6.35 10.26
CA GLY A 60 16.61 -7.27 9.55
C GLY A 60 17.35 -6.65 8.35
N VAL A 61 17.99 -7.54 7.59
CA VAL A 61 18.60 -7.26 6.29
C VAL A 61 17.87 -8.03 5.20
N LEU A 62 17.52 -7.35 4.12
CA LEU A 62 16.94 -7.96 2.92
C LEU A 62 18.01 -8.07 1.83
N LEU A 63 18.11 -9.26 1.25
CA LEU A 63 19.02 -9.60 0.17
C LEU A 63 18.21 -9.87 -1.10
N PHE A 64 18.08 -8.87 -1.96
CA PHE A 64 17.34 -8.95 -3.22
C PHE A 64 18.19 -9.60 -4.29
N ARG A 65 17.90 -10.86 -4.64
CA ARG A 65 18.56 -11.54 -5.76
C ARG A 65 18.04 -10.97 -7.07
N CYS A 66 18.96 -10.61 -7.95
CA CYS A 66 18.64 -9.98 -9.23
C CYS A 66 18.96 -10.92 -10.39
N THR A 67 17.96 -11.18 -11.22
CA THR A 67 18.11 -11.94 -12.47
C THR A 67 18.29 -10.97 -13.63
N PRO A 68 19.31 -11.15 -14.50
CA PRO A 68 19.46 -10.33 -15.69
C PRO A 68 18.21 -10.37 -16.59
N GLY A 69 17.71 -9.20 -16.97
CA GLY A 69 16.50 -9.06 -17.80
C GLY A 69 15.19 -8.97 -17.02
N GLU A 70 15.19 -9.25 -15.71
CA GLU A 70 14.04 -9.01 -14.84
C GLU A 70 14.09 -7.61 -14.22
N GLY A 71 12.91 -7.08 -13.89
CA GLY A 71 12.82 -5.83 -13.13
C GLY A 71 13.31 -6.01 -11.69
N LEU A 72 13.82 -4.94 -11.09
CA LEU A 72 14.04 -4.90 -9.64
C LEU A 72 12.70 -4.98 -8.89
N HIS A 73 12.70 -5.67 -7.74
CA HIS A 73 11.57 -5.70 -6.83
C HIS A 73 11.01 -4.28 -6.58
N PRO A 74 9.70 -4.04 -6.79
CA PRO A 74 9.14 -2.69 -6.86
C PRO A 74 9.34 -1.92 -5.56
N VAL A 75 9.24 -2.57 -4.40
CA VAL A 75 9.51 -1.92 -3.11
C VAL A 75 10.97 -1.53 -2.97
N ALA A 76 11.91 -2.36 -3.45
CA ALA A 76 13.34 -2.01 -3.42
C ALA A 76 13.63 -0.83 -4.35
N ARG A 77 13.03 -0.82 -5.56
CA ARG A 77 13.09 0.31 -6.49
C ARG A 77 12.58 1.59 -5.84
N ASP A 78 11.41 1.56 -5.22
CA ASP A 78 10.78 2.72 -4.59
C ASP A 78 11.60 3.19 -3.37
N ALA A 79 12.11 2.26 -2.56
CA ALA A 79 12.95 2.57 -1.42
C ALA A 79 14.26 3.26 -1.85
N LEU A 80 14.94 2.72 -2.86
CA LEU A 80 16.18 3.28 -3.40
C LEU A 80 15.96 4.65 -4.06
N THR A 81 14.86 4.85 -4.77
CA THR A 81 14.55 6.11 -5.46
C THR A 81 13.88 7.17 -4.57
N CYS A 82 13.45 6.83 -3.35
CA CYS A 82 12.82 7.78 -2.44
C CYS A 82 13.79 8.93 -2.04
N PRO A 83 13.56 10.20 -2.44
CA PRO A 83 14.50 11.29 -2.16
C PRO A 83 14.61 11.63 -0.68
N ASN A 84 13.59 11.30 0.11
CA ASN A 84 13.49 11.61 1.54
C ASN A 84 13.90 10.45 2.46
N GLY A 85 14.08 9.24 1.92
CA GLY A 85 14.58 8.09 2.67
C GLY A 85 16.10 8.10 2.65
N LYS A 86 16.77 8.22 3.80
CA LYS A 86 18.23 8.26 3.88
C LYS A 86 18.82 6.86 3.66
N LYS A 87 19.88 6.77 2.84
CA LYS A 87 20.62 5.53 2.57
C LYS A 87 22.10 5.68 2.88
N ALA A 88 22.59 4.90 3.83
CA ALA A 88 23.99 4.79 4.18
C ALA A 88 24.68 3.87 3.18
N VAL A 89 25.82 4.31 2.66
CA VAL A 89 26.67 3.55 1.75
C VAL A 89 28.12 3.72 2.14
N CYS A 90 28.99 2.82 1.72
CA CYS A 90 30.43 3.00 1.83
C CYS A 90 31.11 2.91 0.46
N GLY A 91 31.29 4.06 -0.19
CA GLY A 91 32.04 4.14 -1.45
C GLY A 91 31.17 4.06 -2.71
N PHE A 92 29.93 4.57 -2.67
CA PHE A 92 29.04 4.62 -3.83
C PHE A 92 29.59 5.59 -4.89
N ASP A 93 30.01 5.03 -6.03
CA ASP A 93 30.79 5.74 -7.05
C ASP A 93 30.10 5.73 -8.44
N SER A 94 30.85 6.10 -9.50
CA SER A 94 30.33 6.13 -10.87
C SER A 94 30.08 4.74 -11.46
N ARG A 95 30.77 3.70 -11.00
CA ARG A 95 30.58 2.32 -11.42
C ARG A 95 29.28 1.77 -10.87
N ASP A 96 28.97 2.02 -9.59
CA ASP A 96 27.69 1.58 -9.01
C ASP A 96 26.50 2.23 -9.72
N LYS A 97 26.58 3.54 -9.95
CA LYS A 97 25.56 4.29 -10.71
C LYS A 97 25.36 3.74 -12.11
N LYS A 98 26.45 3.48 -12.83
CA LYS A 98 26.39 2.91 -14.19
C LYS A 98 25.72 1.54 -14.17
N LYS A 99 26.06 0.68 -13.22
CA LYS A 99 25.47 -0.65 -13.09
C LYS A 99 23.99 -0.63 -12.73
N LEU A 100 23.57 0.25 -11.82
CA LEU A 100 22.15 0.44 -11.49
C LEU A 100 21.34 0.93 -12.69
N MET A 101 21.92 1.87 -13.46
CA MET A 101 21.30 2.40 -14.66
C MET A 101 21.17 1.33 -15.74
N GLU A 102 22.24 0.58 -16.02
CA GLU A 102 22.25 -0.49 -17.02
C GLU A 102 21.34 -1.67 -16.64
N ALA A 103 21.30 -2.04 -15.35
CA ALA A 103 20.51 -3.17 -14.89
C ALA A 103 19.01 -2.85 -14.75
N PHE A 104 18.67 -1.65 -14.28
CA PHE A 104 17.29 -1.35 -13.85
C PHE A 104 16.73 0.01 -14.32
N GLY A 105 17.51 0.79 -15.07
CA GLY A 105 17.17 2.17 -15.41
C GLY A 105 16.98 3.04 -14.16
N LEU A 106 17.78 2.79 -13.11
CA LEU A 106 17.58 3.35 -11.78
C LEU A 106 18.69 4.34 -11.42
N GLU A 107 18.29 5.50 -10.91
CA GLU A 107 19.18 6.46 -10.26
C GLU A 107 18.76 6.68 -8.80
N ILE A 108 19.72 6.61 -7.88
CA ILE A 108 19.50 6.94 -6.47
C ILE A 108 19.69 8.44 -6.30
N PRO A 109 18.69 9.19 -5.77
CA PRO A 109 18.81 10.62 -5.58
C PRO A 109 20.01 10.97 -4.70
N PRO A 110 20.98 11.79 -5.16
CA PRO A 110 22.20 12.09 -4.41
C PRO A 110 21.97 12.64 -3.00
N GLN A 111 20.92 13.45 -2.81
CA GLN A 111 20.54 14.02 -1.51
C GLN A 111 20.05 12.99 -0.48
N SER A 112 19.65 11.81 -0.96
CA SER A 112 19.22 10.70 -0.12
C SER A 112 20.40 9.87 0.40
N LEU A 113 21.58 9.97 -0.21
CA LEU A 113 22.76 9.20 0.14
C LEU A 113 23.57 9.83 1.28
N VAL A 114 24.03 8.98 2.19
CA VAL A 114 24.99 9.29 3.23
C VAL A 114 26.18 8.35 3.04
N ASP A 115 27.22 8.84 2.36
CA ASP A 115 28.40 8.04 2.07
C ASP A 115 29.44 8.16 3.18
N VAL A 116 29.53 7.13 4.01
CA VAL A 116 30.43 7.13 5.18
C VAL A 116 31.90 7.15 4.77
N SER A 117 32.25 6.68 3.55
CA SER A 117 33.62 6.77 3.05
C SER A 117 34.05 8.22 2.78
N LYS A 118 33.13 9.04 2.23
CA LYS A 118 33.36 10.47 1.99
C LYS A 118 33.39 11.26 3.30
N VAL A 119 32.59 10.86 4.29
CA VAL A 119 32.63 11.45 5.64
C VAL A 119 33.96 11.13 6.31
N ALA A 120 34.40 9.86 6.25
CA ALA A 120 35.71 9.43 6.76
C ALA A 120 36.85 10.24 6.15
N GLN A 121 36.82 10.46 4.83
CA GLN A 121 37.80 11.29 4.13
C GLN A 121 37.81 12.73 4.66
N ARG A 122 36.62 13.36 4.80
CA ARG A 122 36.50 14.72 5.36
C ARG A 122 36.97 14.81 6.81
N ARG A 123 36.89 13.71 7.56
CA ARG A 123 37.42 13.58 8.93
C ARG A 123 38.92 13.24 8.98
N GLY A 124 39.61 13.23 7.84
CA GLY A 124 41.06 13.04 7.77
C GLY A 124 41.53 11.57 7.77
N MET A 125 40.63 10.61 7.60
CA MET A 125 41.03 9.19 7.55
C MET A 125 41.76 8.88 6.24
N HIS A 126 42.98 8.32 6.34
CA HIS A 126 43.77 7.93 5.18
C HIS A 126 43.19 6.71 4.44
N LYS A 127 42.52 5.79 5.14
CA LYS A 127 41.86 4.61 4.55
C LYS A 127 40.36 4.68 4.83
N THR A 128 39.56 4.81 3.76
CA THR A 128 38.11 5.06 3.84
C THR A 128 37.25 3.89 3.36
N GLY A 129 37.86 2.74 3.09
CA GLY A 129 37.11 1.52 2.81
C GLY A 129 36.43 0.99 4.08
N LEU A 130 35.29 0.32 3.92
CA LEU A 130 34.42 -0.11 5.04
C LEU A 130 35.18 -0.83 6.16
N LYS A 131 36.05 -1.79 5.82
CA LYS A 131 36.88 -2.51 6.79
C LYS A 131 37.84 -1.62 7.58
N ALA A 132 38.41 -0.59 6.92
CA ALA A 132 39.31 0.33 7.59
C ALA A 132 38.56 1.25 8.56
N ILE A 133 37.38 1.73 8.16
CA ILE A 133 36.51 2.54 9.01
C ILE A 133 36.02 1.72 10.21
N CYS A 134 35.51 0.51 9.98
CA CYS A 134 35.06 -0.39 11.04
C CYS A 134 36.17 -0.65 12.07
N ARG A 135 37.41 -0.91 11.60
CA ARG A 135 38.55 -1.15 12.48
C ARG A 135 38.90 0.07 13.35
N GLU A 136 38.79 1.28 12.81
CA GLU A 136 39.00 2.52 13.58
C GLU A 136 37.97 2.66 14.70
N LEU A 137 36.74 2.21 14.46
CA LEU A 137 35.66 2.19 15.45
C LEU A 137 35.68 0.95 16.37
N GLY A 138 36.73 0.11 16.28
CA GLY A 138 36.88 -1.07 17.12
C GLY A 138 36.18 -2.34 16.61
N TYR A 139 35.57 -2.31 15.43
CA TYR A 139 34.95 -3.47 14.80
C TYR A 139 35.92 -4.24 13.90
N ASN A 140 35.97 -5.56 14.07
CA ASN A 140 36.76 -6.49 13.28
C ASN A 140 35.90 -7.25 12.26
N ILE A 141 35.58 -6.59 11.14
CA ILE A 141 34.71 -7.19 10.11
C ILE A 141 35.48 -8.08 9.12
N PHE A 142 34.79 -9.10 8.62
CA PHE A 142 35.32 -9.96 7.55
C PHE A 142 35.02 -9.36 6.18
N LYS A 143 36.07 -9.18 5.37
CA LYS A 143 35.98 -8.98 3.92
C LYS A 143 36.58 -10.21 3.25
N PRO A 144 35.85 -10.88 2.35
CA PRO A 144 36.33 -12.06 1.66
C PRO A 144 37.45 -11.72 0.68
N ASN A 145 38.37 -12.67 0.50
CA ASN A 145 39.30 -12.69 -0.62
C ASN A 145 38.80 -13.71 -1.66
N TYR A 146 39.03 -13.40 -2.94
CA TYR A 146 38.85 -14.37 -4.03
C TYR A 146 39.74 -15.60 -3.82
N PRO A 147 39.37 -16.79 -4.34
CA PRO A 147 38.37 -17.04 -5.39
C PRO A 147 36.96 -17.34 -4.89
N ASN A 148 36.67 -17.50 -3.59
CA ASN A 148 35.41 -18.11 -3.15
C ASN A 148 34.15 -17.21 -3.24
N PHE A 149 34.29 -15.93 -3.58
CA PHE A 149 33.22 -14.92 -3.62
C PHE A 149 33.09 -14.30 -5.02
N HIS A 150 33.03 -15.16 -6.05
CA HIS A 150 32.97 -14.74 -7.46
C HIS A 150 31.61 -14.92 -8.12
N GLN A 151 30.73 -15.76 -7.55
CA GLN A 151 29.44 -16.12 -8.13
C GLN A 151 28.30 -15.67 -7.22
N TRP A 152 27.64 -14.59 -7.59
CA TRP A 152 26.56 -13.93 -6.86
C TRP A 152 25.18 -14.15 -7.49
N SER A 153 25.09 -14.45 -8.80
CA SER A 153 23.81 -14.73 -9.46
C SER A 153 23.27 -16.14 -9.21
N GLY A 154 24.06 -17.01 -8.59
CA GLY A 154 23.67 -18.37 -8.22
C GLY A 154 23.07 -18.46 -6.81
N ARG A 155 22.83 -19.69 -6.35
CA ARG A 155 22.41 -19.94 -4.95
C ARG A 155 23.50 -19.43 -3.99
N LEU A 156 23.12 -18.54 -3.08
CA LEU A 156 24.05 -17.94 -2.12
C LEU A 156 24.47 -18.94 -1.04
N ARG A 157 25.77 -18.97 -0.75
CA ARG A 157 26.33 -19.74 0.38
C ARG A 157 26.08 -19.00 1.70
N LYS A 158 26.05 -19.71 2.83
CA LYS A 158 25.95 -19.10 4.18
C LYS A 158 27.00 -18.02 4.44
N SER A 159 28.20 -18.16 3.90
CA SER A 159 29.26 -17.15 4.01
C SER A 159 28.98 -15.89 3.18
N GLN A 160 28.37 -16.04 1.98
CA GLN A 160 27.95 -14.91 1.14
C GLN A 160 26.79 -14.16 1.78
N ILE A 161 25.79 -14.88 2.29
CA ILE A 161 24.64 -14.29 2.99
C ILE A 161 25.11 -13.41 4.17
N ARG A 162 25.97 -13.96 5.05
CA ARG A 162 26.48 -13.22 6.22
C ARG A 162 27.34 -12.02 5.85
N TYR A 163 28.20 -12.17 4.85
CA TYR A 163 29.04 -11.07 4.38
C TYR A 163 28.19 -9.97 3.74
N ALA A 164 27.30 -10.31 2.81
CA ALA A 164 26.38 -9.37 2.15
C ALA A 164 25.52 -8.61 3.19
N ALA A 165 24.98 -9.32 4.17
CA ALA A 165 24.20 -8.67 5.22
C ALA A 165 25.04 -7.68 6.06
N SER A 166 26.29 -8.05 6.35
CA SER A 166 27.23 -7.17 7.07
C SER A 166 27.62 -5.95 6.25
N ASP A 167 27.82 -6.09 4.94
CA ASP A 167 28.28 -5.00 4.06
C ASP A 167 27.24 -3.89 3.88
N ALA A 168 25.94 -4.20 4.00
CA ALA A 168 24.89 -3.19 4.12
C ALA A 168 24.69 -2.67 5.55
N TRP A 169 24.86 -3.51 6.57
CA TRP A 169 24.64 -3.13 7.97
C TRP A 169 25.70 -2.16 8.51
N PHE A 170 26.99 -2.41 8.26
CA PHE A 170 28.05 -1.58 8.85
C PHE A 170 28.04 -0.12 8.37
N PRO A 171 27.79 0.22 7.09
CA PRO A 171 27.59 1.61 6.69
C PRO A 171 26.48 2.31 7.47
N LEU A 172 25.36 1.61 7.73
CA LEU A 172 24.24 2.12 8.50
C LEU A 172 24.61 2.36 9.97
N LEU A 173 25.29 1.39 10.59
CA LEU A 173 25.79 1.50 11.96
C LEU A 173 26.77 2.67 12.11
N ILE A 174 27.72 2.80 11.19
CA ILE A 174 28.68 3.92 11.17
C ILE A 174 27.94 5.26 11.03
N ALA A 175 26.97 5.35 10.13
CA ALA A 175 26.19 6.56 9.94
C ALA A 175 25.42 6.95 11.22
N ALA A 176 24.88 5.97 11.96
CA ALA A 176 24.24 6.18 13.25
C ALA A 176 25.23 6.65 14.32
N GLU A 177 26.36 5.95 14.51
CA GLU A 177 27.38 6.30 15.50
C GLU A 177 27.96 7.70 15.27
N TRP A 178 28.01 8.13 14.02
CA TRP A 178 28.50 9.46 13.63
C TRP A 178 27.43 10.54 13.66
N GLY A 179 26.20 10.24 14.07
CA GLY A 179 25.09 11.18 14.14
C GLY A 179 24.65 11.70 12.78
N LEU A 180 24.90 10.93 11.70
CA LEU A 180 24.51 11.29 10.33
C LEU A 180 23.07 10.85 10.00
N MET A 181 22.52 9.97 10.84
CA MET A 181 21.16 9.45 10.72
C MET A 181 20.55 9.31 12.10
N ASP A 182 19.30 9.77 12.24
CA ASP A 182 18.51 9.57 13.45
C ASP A 182 17.98 8.13 13.47
N ILE A 183 18.64 7.27 14.24
CA ILE A 183 18.29 5.86 14.40
C ILE A 183 18.14 5.57 15.89
N ASP A 184 16.98 5.05 16.29
CA ASP A 184 16.77 4.54 17.65
C ASP A 184 17.42 3.14 17.77
N VAL A 185 18.73 3.12 17.98
CA VAL A 185 19.55 1.90 18.14
C VAL A 185 19.21 1.09 19.40
N LEU A 186 18.26 1.53 20.25
CA LEU A 186 17.90 0.83 21.49
C LEU A 186 17.10 -0.47 21.26
N ASN A 187 16.50 -0.67 20.08
CA ASN A 187 15.72 -1.87 19.72
C ASN A 187 16.44 -2.86 18.77
N CYS A 188 17.72 -2.64 18.46
CA CYS A 188 18.53 -3.60 17.69
C CYS A 188 18.75 -4.89 18.53
N PRO A 189 18.74 -6.12 17.96
CA PRO A 189 18.97 -7.36 18.69
C PRO A 189 20.25 -7.30 19.52
N ARG A 190 20.09 -7.14 20.84
CA ARG A 190 21.12 -6.71 21.79
C ARG A 190 22.09 -7.80 22.26
N SER A 191 22.17 -8.95 21.60
CA SER A 191 22.89 -10.10 22.17
C SER A 191 24.38 -10.20 21.85
N SER A 192 25.01 -9.25 21.15
CA SER A 192 26.48 -9.31 20.95
C SER A 192 27.26 -8.00 20.75
N LEU A 193 26.64 -6.82 20.75
CA LEU A 193 27.36 -5.54 20.56
C LEU A 193 27.39 -4.74 21.87
N LYS A 194 28.58 -4.64 22.48
CA LYS A 194 28.82 -3.75 23.64
C LYS A 194 29.03 -2.32 23.12
N VAL A 195 28.01 -1.47 23.19
CA VAL A 195 28.17 0.00 22.96
C VAL A 195 27.38 0.80 24.01
N PRO A 196 27.94 1.88 24.60
CA PRO A 196 27.33 2.63 25.70
C PRO A 196 26.08 3.42 25.31
N SER A 197 25.15 3.55 26.25
CA SER A 197 23.83 4.16 26.07
C SER A 197 23.87 5.63 25.66
N MET A 198 23.00 6.04 24.74
CA MET A 198 22.53 7.43 24.67
C MET A 198 21.03 7.50 24.38
N ARG A 199 20.43 8.55 24.95
CA ARG A 199 19.00 8.69 25.25
C ARG A 199 18.16 9.09 24.04
N SER A 200 16.92 8.58 24.10
CA SER A 200 15.71 8.87 23.32
C SER A 200 15.42 10.33 22.98
N ARG A 201 14.93 10.56 21.76
CA ARG A 201 13.77 11.40 21.39
C ARG A 201 13.54 11.28 19.88
N CYS A 202 12.35 10.92 19.41
CA CYS A 202 11.39 11.86 18.82
C CYS A 202 10.24 11.16 18.06
N ARG A 203 9.13 11.89 17.99
CA ARG A 203 7.75 11.45 17.81
C ARG A 203 7.21 11.75 16.40
N GLN A 204 8.02 11.64 15.34
CA GLN A 204 7.69 12.22 14.01
C GLN A 204 7.69 11.24 12.82
N GLN A 205 7.82 9.92 13.02
CA GLN A 205 8.09 8.99 11.91
C GLN A 205 6.87 8.22 11.37
N LEU A 206 5.66 8.48 11.89
CA LEU A 206 4.46 7.71 11.56
C LEU A 206 3.73 8.18 10.30
N ASP A 207 3.98 9.42 9.87
CA ASP A 207 3.47 9.97 8.62
C ASP A 207 4.12 9.34 7.38
N LYS A 208 5.11 8.44 7.51
CA LYS A 208 5.85 7.86 6.39
C LYS A 208 5.50 6.41 6.02
N CYS A 209 4.61 5.73 6.75
CA CYS A 209 3.98 4.47 6.30
C CYS A 209 2.88 4.73 5.23
N CYS A 210 3.17 5.64 4.30
CA CYS A 210 2.33 5.92 3.14
C CYS A 210 2.72 4.99 2.00
N ILE A 211 1.82 4.08 1.61
CA ILE A 211 1.92 3.42 0.32
C ILE A 211 1.38 4.43 -0.69
N SER A 212 2.22 5.02 -1.55
CA SER A 212 1.74 5.33 -2.89
C SER A 212 1.60 3.98 -3.59
N MET A 213 0.42 3.68 -4.15
CA MET A 213 0.26 2.51 -5.01
C MET A 213 1.45 2.47 -6.00
N PRO A 214 2.09 1.31 -6.24
CA PRO A 214 3.11 1.23 -7.27
C PRO A 214 2.54 1.82 -8.56
N HIS A 215 3.36 2.54 -9.34
CA HIS A 215 2.99 2.91 -10.69
C HIS A 215 2.87 1.61 -11.50
N VAL A 216 1.65 1.07 -11.54
CA VAL A 216 1.28 -0.05 -12.39
C VAL A 216 0.93 0.54 -13.76
N PRO A 217 1.41 -0.04 -14.88
CA PRO A 217 0.97 0.38 -16.20
C PRO A 217 -0.55 0.48 -16.23
N ALA A 218 -1.07 1.54 -16.86
CA ALA A 218 -2.48 1.91 -16.84
C ALA A 218 -3.41 0.69 -16.85
N THR A 219 -4.10 0.45 -15.74
CA THR A 219 -5.14 -0.58 -15.73
C THR A 219 -6.31 -0.07 -16.56
N LYS A 220 -6.91 -0.95 -17.37
CA LYS A 220 -8.16 -0.63 -18.09
C LYS A 220 -9.34 -0.28 -17.16
N PHE A 221 -9.14 -0.37 -15.85
CA PHE A 221 -10.16 -0.18 -14.83
C PHE A 221 -9.80 0.98 -13.90
N ASP A 222 -10.82 1.72 -13.50
CA ASP A 222 -10.76 2.72 -12.43
C ASP A 222 -10.59 2.01 -11.09
N THR A 223 -9.55 2.41 -10.36
CA THR A 223 -9.25 1.88 -9.03
C THR A 223 -8.80 3.03 -8.14
N TYR A 224 -8.83 2.84 -6.83
CA TYR A 224 -8.24 3.81 -5.92
C TYR A 224 -6.71 3.84 -6.13
N GLY A 225 -6.21 4.93 -6.70
CA GLY A 225 -4.78 5.16 -6.96
C GLY A 225 -4.06 5.93 -5.83
N GLY A 226 -4.81 6.36 -4.82
CA GLY A 226 -4.28 7.13 -3.70
C GLY A 226 -3.56 6.28 -2.67
N LYS A 227 -3.38 6.87 -1.48
CA LYS A 227 -2.60 6.27 -0.42
C LYS A 227 -3.37 5.17 0.30
N VAL A 228 -2.86 3.94 0.31
CA VAL A 228 -3.46 2.83 1.06
C VAL A 228 -2.60 2.51 2.29
N ARG A 229 -3.23 2.15 3.40
CA ARG A 229 -2.53 1.70 4.59
C ARG A 229 -3.17 0.45 5.16
N VAL A 230 -2.47 -0.66 5.02
CA VAL A 230 -2.84 -1.91 5.69
C VAL A 230 -2.39 -1.82 7.15
N VAL A 231 -3.35 -1.93 8.06
CA VAL A 231 -3.14 -1.93 9.50
C VAL A 231 -3.26 -3.37 9.97
N GLU A 232 -2.12 -3.99 10.20
CA GLU A 232 -2.03 -5.32 10.81
C GLU A 232 -2.39 -5.25 12.30
N ASP A 233 -2.89 -6.35 12.85
CA ASP A 233 -3.29 -6.53 14.26
C ASP A 233 -2.17 -6.23 15.27
N SER A 234 -0.93 -6.52 14.90
CA SER A 234 0.28 -6.18 15.70
C SER A 234 0.51 -4.67 15.84
N ASN A 235 -0.13 -3.84 15.02
CA ASN A 235 0.05 -2.39 15.05
C ASN A 235 -0.85 -1.75 16.11
N GLN A 236 -0.26 -1.40 17.24
CA GLN A 236 -0.95 -0.87 18.42
C GLN A 236 -1.04 0.67 18.45
N ASN A 237 -0.76 1.37 17.34
CA ASN A 237 -0.67 2.84 17.36
C ASN A 237 -2.05 3.53 17.26
N VAL A 238 -2.84 3.36 18.31
CA VAL A 238 -4.23 3.84 18.35
C VAL A 238 -4.31 5.35 18.15
N ASP A 239 -3.43 6.13 18.79
CA ASP A 239 -3.48 7.60 18.74
C ASP A 239 -3.25 8.13 17.33
N TYR A 240 -2.32 7.54 16.57
CA TYR A 240 -2.07 7.93 15.18
C TYR A 240 -3.32 7.76 14.31
N TYR A 241 -3.92 6.58 14.35
CA TYR A 241 -5.08 6.27 13.54
C TYR A 241 -6.30 7.09 13.96
N ARG A 242 -6.48 7.29 15.28
CA ARG A 242 -7.54 8.13 15.83
C ARG A 242 -7.42 9.55 15.32
N GLU A 243 -6.24 10.15 15.41
CA GLU A 243 -5.99 11.53 14.95
C GLU A 243 -6.27 11.68 13.45
N ARG A 244 -5.85 10.71 12.63
CA ARG A 244 -6.09 10.75 11.18
C ARG A 244 -7.59 10.64 10.85
N LEU A 245 -8.29 9.69 11.47
CA LEU A 245 -9.72 9.45 11.22
C LEU A 245 -10.62 10.54 11.84
N SER A 246 -10.19 11.21 12.91
CA SER A 246 -10.97 12.28 13.54
C SER A 246 -11.05 13.55 12.68
N ARG A 247 -10.13 13.75 11.72
CA ARG A 247 -10.12 14.90 10.81
C ARG A 247 -11.19 14.86 9.72
N GLU A 248 -11.85 13.72 9.58
CA GLU A 248 -12.81 13.45 8.52
C GLU A 248 -14.20 13.33 9.11
N SER A 249 -15.12 14.21 8.71
CA SER A 249 -16.54 14.13 9.10
C SER A 249 -17.30 13.05 8.31
N VAL A 250 -16.78 12.66 7.15
CA VAL A 250 -17.36 11.65 6.27
C VAL A 250 -16.29 10.65 5.87
N ILE A 251 -16.62 9.36 5.98
CA ILE A 251 -15.73 8.25 5.63
C ILE A 251 -16.47 7.23 4.77
N GLY A 252 -15.76 6.59 3.84
CA GLY A 252 -16.23 5.40 3.12
C GLY A 252 -15.93 4.15 3.92
N VAL A 253 -16.82 3.16 3.90
CA VAL A 253 -16.66 1.93 4.69
C VAL A 253 -17.04 0.72 3.86
N ASP A 254 -16.20 -0.31 3.95
CA ASP A 254 -16.51 -1.65 3.48
C ASP A 254 -16.01 -2.70 4.49
N VAL A 255 -16.42 -3.95 4.32
CA VAL A 255 -16.00 -5.08 5.17
C VAL A 255 -15.79 -6.32 4.30
N GLU A 256 -14.68 -7.02 4.51
CA GLU A 256 -14.34 -8.26 3.77
C GLU A 256 -14.28 -9.47 4.71
N TRP A 257 -14.65 -10.64 4.18
CA TRP A 257 -14.70 -11.90 4.91
C TRP A 257 -14.39 -13.09 4.01
N GLU A 258 -13.90 -14.19 4.60
CA GLU A 258 -13.72 -15.45 3.87
C GLU A 258 -15.04 -15.98 3.29
N PRO A 259 -15.07 -16.50 2.05
CA PRO A 259 -16.31 -16.95 1.41
C PRO A 259 -17.13 -17.92 2.27
N ASP A 260 -18.42 -17.61 2.46
CA ASP A 260 -19.34 -18.49 3.19
C ASP A 260 -19.54 -19.82 2.46
N SER A 261 -19.63 -20.91 3.22
CA SER A 261 -19.97 -22.24 2.73
C SER A 261 -21.40 -22.61 3.15
N ARG A 262 -21.97 -23.70 2.59
CA ARG A 262 -23.36 -24.07 2.90
C ARG A 262 -23.54 -24.33 4.40
N GLY A 263 -24.32 -23.48 5.07
CA GLY A 263 -24.60 -23.59 6.51
C GLY A 263 -23.55 -22.96 7.42
N GLN A 264 -22.46 -22.42 6.89
CA GLN A 264 -21.40 -21.77 7.67
C GLN A 264 -21.24 -20.32 7.21
N SER A 265 -21.34 -19.39 8.16
CA SER A 265 -21.08 -17.98 7.92
C SER A 265 -19.78 -17.56 8.60
N ASN A 266 -18.75 -17.25 7.81
CA ASN A 266 -17.45 -16.86 8.35
C ASN A 266 -17.53 -15.48 9.02
N ASN A 267 -16.63 -15.23 9.97
CA ASN A 267 -16.48 -13.90 10.53
C ASN A 267 -15.91 -12.92 9.50
N ALA A 268 -16.10 -11.63 9.75
CA ALA A 268 -15.30 -10.61 9.09
C ALA A 268 -13.80 -10.90 9.32
N SER A 269 -13.00 -10.46 8.36
CA SER A 269 -11.53 -10.57 8.37
C SER A 269 -10.86 -9.20 8.48
N MET A 270 -11.53 -8.17 7.97
CA MET A 270 -11.04 -6.80 7.98
C MET A 270 -12.17 -5.80 7.75
N VAL A 271 -11.91 -4.55 8.12
CA VAL A 271 -12.75 -3.40 7.79
C VAL A 271 -11.91 -2.35 7.06
N GLN A 272 -12.44 -1.83 5.96
CA GLN A 272 -11.83 -0.74 5.22
C GLN A 272 -12.48 0.59 5.57
N ILE A 273 -11.67 1.62 5.77
CA ILE A 273 -12.12 2.99 6.03
C ILE A 273 -11.43 3.93 5.04
N ALA A 274 -12.19 4.48 4.10
CA ALA A 274 -11.73 5.45 3.13
C ALA A 274 -11.96 6.88 3.62
N THR A 275 -10.97 7.74 3.40
CA THR A 275 -11.06 9.19 3.50
C THR A 275 -10.88 9.79 2.10
N PRO A 276 -11.05 11.11 1.92
CA PRO A 276 -10.75 11.75 0.64
C PRO A 276 -9.31 11.53 0.15
N SER A 277 -8.36 11.35 1.07
CA SER A 277 -6.92 11.31 0.77
C SER A 277 -6.24 9.96 1.03
N GLU A 278 -6.83 9.08 1.84
CA GLU A 278 -6.19 7.83 2.28
C GLU A 278 -7.23 6.74 2.56
N VAL A 279 -6.91 5.47 2.24
CA VAL A 279 -7.71 4.32 2.64
C VAL A 279 -6.96 3.47 3.65
N PHE A 280 -7.61 3.18 4.78
CA PHE A 280 -7.10 2.30 5.82
C PHE A 280 -7.76 0.92 5.71
N ILE A 281 -6.98 -0.15 5.75
CA ILE A 281 -7.46 -1.54 5.76
C ILE A 281 -7.10 -2.14 7.11
N PHE A 282 -8.04 -2.17 8.05
CA PHE A 282 -7.85 -2.72 9.39
C PHE A 282 -8.11 -4.21 9.39
N ARG A 283 -7.04 -5.01 9.47
CA ARG A 283 -7.12 -6.47 9.51
C ARG A 283 -7.31 -6.92 10.95
N ASP A 284 -8.29 -7.79 11.20
CA ASP A 284 -8.55 -8.29 12.56
C ASP A 284 -7.67 -9.49 12.94
N LYS A 285 -7.36 -10.38 11.98
CA LYS A 285 -6.65 -11.65 12.21
C LYS A 285 -7.18 -12.46 13.41
N GLY A 286 -8.47 -12.35 13.72
CA GLY A 286 -9.11 -12.99 14.88
C GLY A 286 -8.87 -12.29 16.22
N ASN A 287 -8.12 -11.19 16.27
CA ASN A 287 -7.84 -10.40 17.48
C ASN A 287 -8.85 -9.27 17.73
N GLY A 288 -9.85 -9.14 16.84
CA GLY A 288 -10.88 -8.12 16.91
C GLY A 288 -10.48 -6.80 16.23
N LEU A 289 -11.46 -5.91 16.09
CA LEU A 289 -11.26 -4.66 15.36
C LEU A 289 -10.40 -3.66 16.12
N HIS A 290 -9.42 -3.07 15.43
CA HIS A 290 -8.54 -2.04 15.97
C HIS A 290 -9.35 -0.88 16.62
N PRO A 291 -8.97 -0.40 17.83
CA PRO A 291 -9.80 0.55 18.59
C PRO A 291 -10.14 1.85 17.85
N ALA A 292 -9.17 2.44 17.13
CA ALA A 292 -9.41 3.66 16.36
C ALA A 292 -10.43 3.46 15.22
N ALA A 293 -10.47 2.28 14.61
CA ALA A 293 -11.46 1.94 13.59
C ALA A 293 -12.84 1.80 14.24
N ARG A 294 -12.93 1.09 15.38
CA ARG A 294 -14.18 0.97 16.15
C ARG A 294 -14.73 2.34 16.55
N GLU A 295 -13.89 3.23 17.07
CA GLU A 295 -14.29 4.59 17.44
C GLU A 295 -14.86 5.36 16.25
N ALA A 296 -14.15 5.37 15.11
CA ALA A 296 -14.63 6.06 13.90
C ALA A 296 -15.95 5.49 13.35
N LEU A 297 -16.13 4.17 13.41
CA LEU A 297 -17.33 3.49 12.92
C LEU A 297 -18.54 3.62 13.86
N THR A 298 -18.31 3.91 15.13
CA THR A 298 -19.38 4.07 16.14
C THR A 298 -19.71 5.54 16.43
N ASP A 299 -18.85 6.48 16.03
CA ASP A 299 -19.05 7.92 16.24
C ASP A 299 -20.29 8.44 15.48
N PRO A 300 -21.38 8.85 16.18
CA PRO A 300 -22.60 9.31 15.52
C PRO A 300 -22.43 10.63 14.75
N ASN A 301 -21.38 11.41 15.01
CA ASN A 301 -21.10 12.67 14.32
C ASN A 301 -20.31 12.48 13.02
N LYS A 302 -19.93 11.23 12.72
CA LYS A 302 -19.21 10.87 11.50
C LYS A 302 -20.14 10.11 10.57
N THR A 303 -20.29 10.59 9.34
CA THR A 303 -21.09 9.93 8.31
C THR A 303 -20.32 8.77 7.68
N LYS A 304 -20.88 7.56 7.67
CA LYS A 304 -20.31 6.37 7.04
C LYS A 304 -21.03 6.12 5.73
N VAL A 305 -20.32 6.22 4.62
CA VAL A 305 -20.84 5.91 3.29
C VAL A 305 -20.47 4.47 2.95
N THR A 306 -21.46 3.65 2.62
CA THR A 306 -21.30 2.23 2.34
C THR A 306 -21.99 1.85 1.04
N CYS A 307 -21.64 0.69 0.46
CA CYS A 307 -22.40 0.11 -0.63
C CYS A 307 -22.53 -1.42 -0.46
N GLY A 308 -23.71 -1.88 -0.06
CA GLY A 308 -24.00 -3.30 0.15
C GLY A 308 -23.88 -3.77 1.60
N HIS A 309 -23.55 -2.86 2.53
CA HIS A 309 -23.39 -3.15 3.96
C HIS A 309 -24.66 -3.75 4.56
N ASN A 310 -25.84 -3.21 4.21
CA ASN A 310 -27.11 -3.67 4.77
C ASN A 310 -27.53 -5.10 4.39
N TYR A 311 -26.83 -5.79 3.48
CA TYR A 311 -27.18 -7.15 3.07
C TYR A 311 -26.43 -8.18 3.91
N ASN A 312 -25.10 -8.14 3.86
CA ASN A 312 -24.24 -9.08 4.57
C ASN A 312 -23.29 -8.38 5.55
N GLY A 313 -22.79 -7.19 5.20
CA GLY A 313 -21.82 -6.46 6.03
C GLY A 313 -22.29 -6.20 7.47
N SER A 314 -23.52 -5.72 7.66
CA SER A 314 -24.13 -5.49 8.99
C SER A 314 -24.20 -6.78 9.81
N LYS A 315 -24.55 -7.91 9.18
CA LYS A 315 -24.58 -9.21 9.84
C LYS A 315 -23.17 -9.64 10.25
N LYS A 316 -22.18 -9.47 9.37
CA LYS A 316 -20.77 -9.80 9.63
C LYS A 316 -20.18 -8.94 10.75
N MET A 317 -20.45 -7.63 10.75
CA MET A 317 -20.01 -6.70 11.79
C MET A 317 -20.59 -7.08 13.17
N LYS A 318 -21.91 -7.34 13.24
CA LYS A 318 -22.55 -7.79 14.49
C LYS A 318 -21.99 -9.10 14.99
N GLN A 319 -21.87 -10.08 14.08
CA GLN A 319 -21.37 -11.41 14.39
C GLN A 319 -19.92 -11.36 14.91
N THR A 320 -19.07 -10.55 14.28
CA THR A 320 -17.62 -10.57 14.52
C THR A 320 -17.19 -9.61 15.62
N TYR A 321 -17.77 -8.41 15.64
CA TYR A 321 -17.32 -7.32 16.51
C TYR A 321 -18.36 -6.88 17.55
N GLY A 322 -19.57 -7.46 17.52
CA GLY A 322 -20.61 -7.18 18.50
C GLY A 322 -21.33 -5.83 18.31
N PHE A 323 -21.14 -5.14 17.19
CA PHE A 323 -21.81 -3.87 16.89
C PHE A 323 -22.17 -3.72 15.41
N ASP A 324 -22.95 -2.69 15.09
CA ASP A 324 -23.29 -2.29 13.73
C ASP A 324 -23.05 -0.79 13.55
N LEU A 325 -23.01 -0.34 12.30
CA LEU A 325 -22.93 1.09 12.00
C LEU A 325 -24.21 1.81 12.47
N PRO A 326 -24.11 2.97 13.14
CA PRO A 326 -25.27 3.71 13.60
C PRO A 326 -26.10 4.18 12.40
N LYS A 327 -27.37 3.77 12.34
CA LYS A 327 -28.26 3.97 11.18
C LYS A 327 -28.39 5.44 10.77
N ASP A 328 -28.52 6.34 11.74
CA ASP A 328 -28.76 7.77 11.49
C ASP A 328 -27.52 8.49 10.92
N SER A 329 -26.34 7.88 11.08
CA SER A 329 -25.06 8.39 10.56
C SER A 329 -24.52 7.55 9.40
N THR A 330 -25.35 6.68 8.79
CA THR A 330 -24.92 5.77 7.73
C THR A 330 -25.68 6.02 6.44
N VAL A 331 -24.95 6.39 5.39
CA VAL A 331 -25.45 6.48 4.02
C VAL A 331 -25.20 5.15 3.32
N GLU A 332 -26.27 4.50 2.88
CA GLU A 332 -26.21 3.27 2.10
C GLU A 332 -26.48 3.57 0.63
N MET A 333 -25.41 3.59 -0.17
CA MET A 333 -25.48 3.91 -1.59
C MET A 333 -26.34 2.91 -2.36
N THR A 334 -26.48 1.66 -1.91
CA THR A 334 -27.40 0.72 -2.54
C THR A 334 -28.86 1.18 -2.46
N LYS A 335 -29.30 1.69 -1.30
CA LYS A 335 -30.67 2.18 -1.12
C LYS A 335 -30.89 3.39 -2.01
N GLU A 336 -29.86 4.23 -2.13
CA GLU A 336 -29.93 5.44 -2.92
C GLU A 336 -29.90 5.20 -4.44
N ALA A 337 -29.15 4.19 -4.89
CA ALA A 337 -29.25 3.73 -6.27
C ALA A 337 -30.66 3.20 -6.60
N ARG A 338 -31.28 2.47 -5.67
CA ARG A 338 -32.64 1.94 -5.86
C ARG A 338 -33.70 3.03 -5.89
N SER A 339 -33.62 4.03 -5.01
CA SER A 339 -34.55 5.16 -4.98
C SER A 339 -34.53 5.94 -6.30
N ARG A 340 -33.36 6.00 -6.96
CA ARG A 340 -33.14 6.61 -8.27
C ARG A 340 -33.45 5.70 -9.46
N GLY A 341 -33.94 4.48 -9.23
CA GLY A 341 -34.36 3.55 -10.29
C GLY A 341 -33.23 2.80 -11.00
N LEU A 342 -32.00 2.78 -10.46
CA LEU A 342 -30.91 2.00 -11.06
C LEU A 342 -31.22 0.49 -10.99
N GLN A 343 -31.16 -0.17 -12.14
CA GLN A 343 -31.37 -1.62 -12.25
C GLN A 343 -30.24 -2.42 -11.58
N LYS A 344 -29.00 -1.93 -11.66
CA LYS A 344 -27.82 -2.51 -11.02
C LYS A 344 -27.34 -1.60 -9.89
N TRP A 345 -27.57 -2.03 -8.66
CA TRP A 345 -27.40 -1.22 -7.45
C TRP A 345 -26.14 -1.54 -6.64
N GLY A 346 -25.38 -2.57 -7.02
CA GLY A 346 -24.05 -2.81 -6.43
C GLY A 346 -23.00 -1.82 -6.96
N ILE A 347 -21.83 -1.77 -6.30
CA ILE A 347 -20.72 -0.84 -6.62
C ILE A 347 -20.47 -0.74 -8.13
N LYS A 348 -20.28 -1.87 -8.83
CA LYS A 348 -20.03 -1.87 -10.30
C LYS A 348 -21.12 -1.18 -11.09
N GLY A 349 -22.39 -1.46 -10.78
CA GLY A 349 -23.52 -0.86 -11.51
C GLY A 349 -23.64 0.64 -11.28
N GLN A 350 -23.37 1.10 -10.06
CA GLN A 350 -23.35 2.53 -9.74
C GLN A 350 -22.16 3.26 -10.39
N CYS A 351 -20.98 2.63 -10.35
CA CYS A 351 -19.79 3.12 -11.03
C CYS A 351 -20.04 3.25 -12.54
N ASP A 352 -20.61 2.22 -13.18
CA ASP A 352 -20.96 2.27 -14.60
C ASP A 352 -21.93 3.41 -14.93
N ALA A 353 -22.96 3.59 -14.10
CA ALA A 353 -23.92 4.70 -14.25
C ALA A 353 -23.28 6.08 -14.05
N SER A 354 -22.18 6.15 -13.30
CA SER A 354 -21.43 7.39 -13.04
C SER A 354 -20.24 7.60 -13.99
N GLY A 355 -20.04 6.70 -14.96
CA GLY A 355 -18.95 6.77 -15.94
C GLY A 355 -17.62 6.13 -15.51
N TYR A 356 -17.59 5.42 -14.37
CA TYR A 356 -16.40 4.71 -13.88
C TYR A 356 -16.40 3.23 -14.24
N ASN A 357 -15.31 2.76 -14.83
CA ASN A 357 -15.08 1.35 -15.15
C ASN A 357 -14.29 0.64 -14.04
N VAL A 358 -14.91 0.34 -12.90
CA VAL A 358 -14.22 -0.37 -11.81
C VAL A 358 -14.11 -1.87 -12.06
N TYR A 359 -13.01 -2.49 -11.64
CA TYR A 359 -12.85 -3.94 -11.72
C TYR A 359 -13.67 -4.64 -10.62
N LYS A 360 -14.47 -5.64 -11.01
CA LYS A 360 -15.08 -6.60 -10.09
C LYS A 360 -14.84 -8.03 -10.58
N PRO A 361 -14.31 -8.92 -9.73
CA PRO A 361 -14.12 -10.33 -10.06
C PRO A 361 -15.41 -10.99 -10.52
N SER A 362 -15.41 -11.54 -11.73
CA SER A 362 -16.61 -12.10 -12.38
C SER A 362 -16.47 -13.59 -12.68
N THR A 363 -15.27 -14.01 -13.09
CA THR A 363 -14.98 -15.42 -13.37
C THR A 363 -14.73 -16.19 -12.08
N ARG A 364 -14.73 -17.52 -12.16
CA ARG A 364 -14.37 -18.37 -11.02
C ARG A 364 -12.91 -18.22 -10.62
N GLY A 365 -12.01 -18.01 -11.58
CA GLY A 365 -10.59 -17.77 -11.34
C GLY A 365 -10.37 -16.45 -10.61
N GLU A 366 -10.91 -15.37 -11.15
CA GLU A 366 -10.81 -14.02 -10.57
C GLU A 366 -11.37 -13.98 -9.14
N ARG A 367 -12.50 -14.66 -8.87
CA ARG A 367 -13.07 -14.71 -7.52
C ARG A 367 -12.19 -15.45 -6.53
N ARG A 368 -11.43 -16.47 -6.97
CA ARG A 368 -10.48 -17.18 -6.10
C ARG A 368 -9.30 -16.31 -5.69
N GLU A 369 -8.93 -15.30 -6.47
CA GLU A 369 -7.89 -14.32 -6.07
C GLU A 369 -8.31 -13.47 -4.87
N MET A 370 -9.62 -13.38 -4.58
CA MET A 370 -10.17 -12.70 -3.42
C MET A 370 -10.40 -13.63 -2.23
N TYR A 371 -9.82 -14.84 -2.22
CA TYR A 371 -9.90 -15.75 -1.06
C TYR A 371 -8.69 -15.55 -0.14
N GLY A 372 -8.77 -15.99 1.11
CA GLY A 372 -7.63 -15.89 2.02
C GLY A 372 -7.46 -14.48 2.57
N TRP A 373 -8.54 -13.75 2.85
CA TRP A 373 -8.50 -12.47 3.56
C TRP A 373 -7.83 -12.56 4.95
N ASN A 374 -7.88 -13.74 5.58
CA ASN A 374 -7.19 -14.07 6.83
C ASN A 374 -5.78 -14.64 6.64
N SER A 375 -5.28 -14.77 5.41
CA SER A 375 -3.89 -15.22 5.17
C SER A 375 -2.87 -14.31 5.85
N ASP A 376 -1.63 -14.75 6.05
CA ASP A 376 -0.64 -13.90 6.71
C ASP A 376 -0.44 -12.56 5.99
N ARG A 377 -0.58 -12.56 4.65
CA ARG A 377 -0.38 -11.41 3.76
C ARG A 377 -1.47 -11.36 2.69
N LEU A 378 -2.09 -10.19 2.50
CA LEU A 378 -2.99 -9.95 1.37
C LEU A 378 -2.23 -9.95 0.06
N THR A 379 -2.86 -10.08 -1.10
CA THR A 379 -2.23 -9.84 -2.41
C THR A 379 -2.41 -8.38 -2.85
N PRO A 380 -1.58 -7.84 -3.77
CA PRO A 380 -1.78 -6.49 -4.30
C PRO A 380 -3.17 -6.27 -4.91
N ASN A 381 -3.75 -7.31 -5.54
CA ASN A 381 -5.10 -7.27 -6.09
C ASN A 381 -6.15 -7.17 -4.98
N GLN A 382 -6.00 -7.94 -3.89
CA GLN A 382 -6.86 -7.87 -2.71
C GLN A 382 -6.84 -6.48 -2.06
N VAL A 383 -5.65 -5.91 -1.85
CA VAL A 383 -5.51 -4.55 -1.29
C VAL A 383 -6.19 -3.51 -2.18
N ARG A 384 -5.99 -3.60 -3.50
CA ARG A 384 -6.60 -2.68 -4.45
C ARG A 384 -8.12 -2.81 -4.50
N HIS A 385 -8.63 -4.04 -4.48
CA HIS A 385 -10.06 -4.34 -4.45
C HIS A 385 -10.70 -3.72 -3.21
N ALA A 386 -10.19 -4.10 -2.03
CA ALA A 386 -10.64 -3.63 -0.73
C ALA A 386 -10.58 -2.09 -0.62
N ALA A 387 -9.49 -1.47 -1.09
CA ALA A 387 -9.37 -0.02 -1.06
C ALA A 387 -10.38 0.68 -1.98
N THR A 388 -10.58 0.13 -3.18
CA THR A 388 -11.54 0.67 -4.16
C THR A 388 -12.97 0.55 -3.64
N ASP A 389 -13.30 -0.53 -2.93
CA ASP A 389 -14.67 -0.80 -2.47
C ASP A 389 -15.11 0.07 -1.31
N ALA A 390 -14.20 0.52 -0.45
CA ALA A 390 -14.51 1.57 0.52
C ALA A 390 -14.51 2.97 -0.11
N TYR A 391 -13.63 3.23 -1.09
CA TYR A 391 -13.45 4.56 -1.65
C TYR A 391 -14.55 4.97 -2.65
N MET A 392 -14.94 4.08 -3.56
CA MET A 392 -15.89 4.42 -4.63
C MET A 392 -17.26 4.87 -4.11
N PRO A 393 -17.86 4.23 -3.07
CA PRO A 393 -19.09 4.72 -2.48
C PRO A 393 -18.95 6.16 -1.95
N LEU A 394 -17.85 6.46 -1.24
CA LEU A 394 -17.57 7.80 -0.73
C LEU A 394 -17.46 8.83 -1.86
N LYS A 395 -16.69 8.52 -2.90
CA LYS A 395 -16.49 9.39 -4.06
C LYS A 395 -17.82 9.67 -4.77
N MET A 396 -18.58 8.63 -5.09
CA MET A 396 -19.89 8.77 -5.75
C MET A 396 -20.87 9.58 -4.90
N ALA A 397 -20.90 9.37 -3.57
CA ALA A 397 -21.77 10.12 -2.68
C ALA A 397 -21.42 11.63 -2.66
N ALA A 398 -20.14 11.96 -2.65
CA ALA A 398 -19.67 13.35 -2.71
C ALA A 398 -20.03 14.00 -4.06
N GLU A 399 -19.74 13.33 -5.18
CA GLU A 399 -20.03 13.84 -6.53
C GLU A 399 -21.53 14.04 -6.79
N GLN A 400 -22.37 13.21 -6.17
CA GLN A 400 -23.82 13.32 -6.25
C GLN A 400 -24.41 14.31 -5.25
N GLY A 401 -23.58 14.99 -4.45
CA GLY A 401 -24.02 15.95 -3.43
C GLY A 401 -24.78 15.33 -2.25
N ILE A 402 -24.65 14.02 -2.04
CA ILE A 402 -25.31 13.30 -0.93
C ILE A 402 -24.58 13.59 0.39
N VAL A 403 -23.26 13.77 0.33
CA VAL A 403 -22.41 14.11 1.48
C VAL A 403 -21.48 15.26 1.12
N ASP A 404 -21.17 16.11 2.10
CA ASP A 404 -20.15 17.16 1.96
C ASP A 404 -18.85 16.69 2.60
N VAL A 405 -17.80 16.60 1.79
CA VAL A 405 -16.45 16.20 2.20
C VAL A 405 -15.52 17.40 2.42
N GLY A 406 -16.04 18.62 2.31
CA GLY A 406 -15.34 19.89 2.51
C GLY A 406 -14.73 20.45 1.23
N ARG A 407 -14.93 21.76 0.99
CA ARG A 407 -14.38 22.49 -0.15
C ARG A 407 -12.85 22.36 -0.22
N GLY A 408 -12.35 21.84 -1.34
CA GLY A 408 -10.93 21.62 -1.59
C GLY A 408 -10.48 20.17 -1.46
N ARG A 409 -11.18 19.33 -0.69
CA ARG A 409 -10.94 17.88 -0.60
C ARG A 409 -11.51 17.10 -1.78
N GLU A 410 -12.51 17.66 -2.48
CA GLU A 410 -13.02 17.13 -3.76
C GLU A 410 -11.90 17.01 -4.81
N ARG A 411 -10.97 17.97 -4.86
CA ARG A 411 -9.80 17.91 -5.77
C ARG A 411 -8.85 16.77 -5.42
N GLU A 412 -8.76 16.38 -4.15
CA GLU A 412 -7.98 15.21 -3.73
C GLU A 412 -8.65 13.92 -4.19
N MET A 413 -9.99 13.87 -4.16
CA MET A 413 -10.74 12.73 -4.71
C MET A 413 -10.59 12.58 -6.23
N ASP A 414 -10.51 13.69 -6.94
CA ASP A 414 -10.25 13.73 -8.39
C ASP A 414 -8.79 13.40 -8.73
N GLY A 415 -7.84 13.94 -7.96
CA GLY A 415 -6.41 13.71 -8.13
C GLY A 415 -5.99 12.25 -7.95
N ASN A 416 -6.69 11.50 -7.09
CA ASN A 416 -6.44 10.08 -6.82
C ASN A 416 -6.83 9.12 -7.97
N MET A 417 -7.46 9.62 -9.04
CA MET A 417 -7.72 8.91 -10.30
C MET A 417 -7.09 9.59 -11.52
N GLY A 418 -6.23 10.59 -11.30
CA GLY A 418 -5.80 11.53 -12.33
C GLY A 418 -4.90 10.93 -13.40
N HIS A 419 -5.49 10.28 -14.42
CA HIS A 419 -4.99 10.28 -15.81
C HIS A 419 -5.94 9.73 -16.88
N TRP A 420 -7.27 9.61 -16.66
CA TRP A 420 -8.16 9.02 -17.69
C TRP A 420 -9.49 9.75 -17.98
N TYR A 421 -9.85 10.79 -17.22
CA TYR A 421 -11.10 11.54 -17.46
C TYR A 421 -10.83 12.97 -17.99
N LYS A 422 -10.53 13.06 -19.30
CA LYS A 422 -10.67 14.31 -20.08
C LYS A 422 -11.29 14.02 -21.45
N SER A 423 -12.48 13.44 -21.47
CA SER A 423 -13.40 13.53 -22.60
C SER A 423 -14.80 13.34 -22.07
N ASN A 424 -15.52 14.44 -21.85
CA ASN A 424 -17.00 14.57 -21.76
C ASN A 424 -17.48 15.78 -20.94
N ARG A 425 -16.59 16.63 -20.39
CA ARG A 425 -17.00 17.91 -19.78
C ARG A 425 -16.97 19.13 -20.71
N THR A 426 -16.74 18.95 -22.01
CA THR A 426 -16.79 20.04 -23.00
C THR A 426 -17.99 19.87 -23.93
N SER A 427 -19.20 19.99 -23.40
CA SER A 427 -20.39 20.24 -24.23
C SER A 427 -21.43 21.18 -23.57
N GLU A 428 -21.17 21.76 -22.40
CA GLU A 428 -22.12 22.68 -21.73
C GLU A 428 -21.55 24.09 -21.48
N ALA A 429 -20.57 24.51 -22.27
CA ALA A 429 -20.02 25.87 -22.16
C ALA A 429 -19.77 26.53 -23.53
N ARG A 430 -20.70 26.36 -24.48
CA ARG A 430 -20.88 27.25 -25.63
C ARG A 430 -22.33 27.18 -26.08
N ASP A 431 -23.16 28.05 -25.53
CA ASP A 431 -24.24 28.72 -26.28
C ASP A 431 -24.78 29.86 -25.41
N GLY A 432 -24.04 30.97 -25.45
CA GLY A 432 -24.58 32.27 -25.15
C GLY A 432 -25.03 32.92 -26.46
N GLY A 433 -26.33 33.15 -26.58
CA GLY A 433 -26.89 34.22 -27.41
C GLY A 433 -27.14 33.90 -28.88
N SER A 434 -28.34 33.40 -29.19
CA SER A 434 -29.11 34.01 -30.27
C SER A 434 -30.61 33.95 -29.94
N SER A 435 -31.19 35.15 -29.94
CA SER A 435 -32.61 35.42 -29.81
C SER A 435 -33.35 34.99 -31.08
N SER A 436 -34.35 34.12 -30.93
CA SER A 436 -35.54 34.17 -31.79
C SER A 436 -36.75 33.58 -31.07
N SER A 437 -37.66 34.48 -30.75
CA SER A 437 -39.05 34.28 -30.37
C SER A 437 -39.80 33.25 -31.24
N SER A 438 -40.55 32.35 -30.61
CA SER A 438 -41.89 31.96 -31.08
C SER A 438 -42.68 31.19 -30.02
N GLN A 439 -43.67 31.91 -29.48
CA GLN A 439 -45.02 31.49 -29.13
C GLN A 439 -45.27 30.06 -28.60
N TRP A 440 -45.69 30.07 -27.33
CA TRP A 440 -46.68 29.19 -26.74
C TRP A 440 -47.87 28.92 -27.67
N GLN A 441 -48.16 27.63 -27.91
CA GLN A 441 -49.52 27.17 -28.13
C GLN A 441 -49.85 26.02 -27.19
N SER A 442 -50.85 26.30 -26.36
CA SER A 442 -51.59 25.41 -25.50
C SER A 442 -52.42 24.42 -26.32
N GLY A 443 -52.40 23.16 -25.91
CA GLY A 443 -53.24 22.11 -26.49
C GLY A 443 -53.60 21.07 -25.43
N GLY A 444 -54.57 21.42 -24.57
CA GLY A 444 -55.20 20.45 -23.68
C GLY A 444 -56.15 19.54 -24.47
N ARG A 445 -56.14 18.23 -24.15
CA ARG A 445 -57.31 17.34 -24.25
C ARG A 445 -57.22 16.30 -23.15
N GLY A 446 -58.30 16.23 -22.36
CA GLY A 446 -58.43 15.33 -21.22
C GLY A 446 -59.14 14.02 -21.53
N TYR A 447 -59.30 13.27 -20.43
CA TYR A 447 -60.24 12.19 -20.15
C TYR A 447 -60.09 10.84 -20.90
N LYS A 448 -59.81 9.76 -20.14
CA LYS A 448 -60.86 8.91 -19.55
C LYS A 448 -60.31 7.90 -18.52
N ARG A 449 -61.05 7.79 -17.41
CA ARG A 449 -61.03 6.69 -16.42
C ARG A 449 -61.80 5.48 -16.98
N ASN A 450 -61.39 4.28 -16.58
CA ASN A 450 -62.18 3.08 -16.21
C ASN A 450 -61.14 2.02 -15.75
N GLY A 451 -61.25 1.26 -14.66
CA GLY A 451 -62.39 0.86 -13.85
C GLY A 451 -62.70 -0.63 -14.09
N GLY A 452 -62.38 -1.51 -13.12
CA GLY A 452 -62.70 -2.95 -13.10
C GLY A 452 -61.47 -3.84 -13.34
N GLY A 453 -61.13 -4.88 -12.58
CA GLY A 453 -61.90 -5.71 -11.65
C GLY A 453 -61.64 -7.17 -12.03
N GLY A 454 -61.04 -7.98 -11.14
CA GLY A 454 -60.94 -9.45 -11.32
C GLY A 454 -59.63 -10.09 -10.85
N SER A 455 -59.66 -10.76 -9.69
CA SER A 455 -58.73 -11.85 -9.31
C SER A 455 -59.27 -13.20 -9.82
N PRO A 456 -58.67 -14.37 -9.46
CA PRO A 456 -57.44 -14.92 -10.01
C PRO A 456 -57.69 -16.30 -10.67
N ARG A 457 -56.76 -16.79 -11.50
CA ARG A 457 -56.74 -18.22 -11.90
C ARG A 457 -55.36 -18.84 -11.71
N SER A 458 -55.37 -19.85 -10.84
CA SER A 458 -54.39 -20.89 -10.61
C SER A 458 -54.26 -21.87 -11.79
N TYR A 459 -53.04 -22.28 -12.13
CA TYR A 459 -52.59 -23.59 -12.64
C TYR A 459 -51.04 -23.50 -12.60
N GLY A 460 -50.20 -24.40 -12.09
CA GLY A 460 -50.29 -25.85 -11.88
C GLY A 460 -49.15 -26.51 -12.67
N GLY A 461 -48.18 -27.14 -11.99
CA GLY A 461 -47.19 -28.09 -12.56
C GLY A 461 -45.74 -27.56 -12.64
N ARG A 462 -44.82 -27.96 -11.75
CA ARG A 462 -44.01 -29.22 -11.68
C ARG A 462 -42.83 -29.30 -12.66
N ARG A 463 -41.63 -29.43 -12.06
CA ARG A 463 -40.50 -30.35 -12.39
C ARG A 463 -39.76 -30.09 -13.73
N ASN A 464 -38.44 -30.26 -13.89
CA ASN A 464 -37.42 -31.03 -13.17
C ASN A 464 -36.02 -30.41 -13.41
N TYR A 465 -35.14 -30.78 -12.49
CA TYR A 465 -33.68 -30.80 -12.56
C TYR A 465 -33.11 -31.32 -13.88
N TYR A 466 -32.04 -30.68 -14.35
CA TYR A 466 -30.73 -31.28 -14.62
C TYR A 466 -29.64 -30.24 -14.39
#